data_AF-A0A839WQD4-F1
#
_entry.id   AF-A0A839WQD4-F1
#
_cell.length_a   1.000
_cell.length_b   1.000
_cell.length_c   1.000
_cell.angle_alpha   90.00
_cell.angle_beta   90.00
_cell.angle_gamma   90.00
#
_symmetry.space_group_name_H-M   'P 1'
#
loop_
_entity.id
_entity.type
_entity.pdbx_description
1 polymer ?
#
loop_
_entity_poly.entity_id
_entity_poly.type
_entity_poly.pdbx_seq_one_letter_code
_entity_poly.pdbx_strand_id
1 'polypeptide(L)'
;MHKATMLLLGLLLTACSPPQAPTPATPAPTTAPTVVGGDRDAHGCIGSAGYTWCARSATCERPWELAEREGIENTAPAVEAWCAAPADAPQVITPPAD
;
A
#
# COMPACT_ATOMS: atom_id res chain seq x y z
N MET A 1 -18.51 30.28 31.24
CA MET A 1 -17.69 31.51 31.38
C MET A 1 -16.46 31.24 32.25
N HIS A 2 -15.38 30.70 31.70
CA HIS A 2 -14.00 30.79 32.22
C HIS A 2 -13.10 30.62 30.99
N LYS A 3 -12.94 31.71 30.23
CA LYS A 3 -11.68 32.47 30.15
C LYS A 3 -10.60 31.70 29.40
N ALA A 4 -10.42 32.15 28.16
CA ALA A 4 -9.23 31.99 27.35
C ALA A 4 -7.95 31.99 28.20
N THR A 5 -7.12 30.98 28.03
CA THR A 5 -5.68 31.10 28.22
C THR A 5 -5.03 30.31 27.10
N MET A 6 -4.99 30.99 25.96
CA MET A 6 -4.04 30.75 24.89
C MET A 6 -2.64 30.90 25.50
N LEU A 7 -1.90 29.79 25.64
CA LEU A 7 -0.45 29.85 25.89
C LEU A 7 0.25 29.27 24.66
N LEU A 8 0.89 30.18 23.93
CA LEU A 8 1.73 29.93 22.77
C LEU A 8 2.90 29.00 23.13
N LEU A 9 3.15 28.01 22.28
CA LEU A 9 4.54 27.64 21.96
C LEU A 9 4.62 27.34 20.46
N GLY A 10 4.69 28.42 19.67
CA GLY A 10 5.02 28.35 18.26
C GLY A 10 6.48 27.94 18.11
N LEU A 11 6.70 26.70 17.69
CA LEU A 11 8.02 26.19 17.33
C LEU A 11 8.41 26.79 15.97
N LEU A 12 9.18 27.88 15.99
CA LEU A 12 9.75 28.49 14.78
C LEU A 12 10.86 27.57 14.24
N LEU A 13 10.54 26.70 13.28
CA LEU A 13 11.55 26.00 12.48
C LEU A 13 12.11 26.95 11.41
N THR A 14 13.16 27.68 11.75
CA THR A 14 13.98 28.42 10.78
C THR A 14 14.91 27.45 10.06
N ALA A 15 14.53 27.01 8.87
CA ALA A 15 15.42 26.29 7.95
C ALA A 15 16.11 27.30 7.01
N CYS A 16 17.42 27.42 7.11
CA CYS A 16 18.24 28.07 6.07
C CYS A 16 18.82 26.99 5.17
N SER A 17 18.39 26.93 3.90
CA SER A 17 19.11 26.21 2.83
C SER A 17 20.07 27.18 2.13
N PRO A 18 21.37 26.90 2.06
CA PRO A 18 22.26 27.65 1.18
C PRO A 18 22.00 27.26 -0.30
N PRO A 19 22.13 28.19 -1.26
CA PRO A 19 22.07 27.85 -2.67
C PRO A 19 23.37 27.12 -3.08
N GLN A 20 23.24 25.89 -3.57
CA GLN A 20 24.37 25.16 -4.14
C GLN A 20 24.63 25.64 -5.57
N ALA A 21 25.78 26.28 -5.78
CA ALA A 21 26.22 26.63 -7.13
C ALA A 21 26.49 25.35 -7.95
N PRO A 22 26.16 25.33 -9.26
CA PRO A 22 26.42 24.17 -10.09
C PRO A 22 27.90 24.11 -10.47
N THR A 23 28.59 23.04 -10.09
CA THR A 23 29.85 22.63 -10.71
C THR A 23 29.54 21.75 -11.94
N PRO A 24 30.12 22.03 -13.11
CA PRO A 24 30.01 21.13 -14.25
C PRO A 24 31.03 19.99 -14.08
N ALA A 25 30.54 18.85 -13.63
CA ALA A 25 31.26 17.58 -13.72
C ALA A 25 30.41 16.59 -14.51
N THR A 26 30.99 16.06 -15.58
CA THR A 26 30.45 15.03 -16.47
C THR A 26 29.71 13.92 -15.68
N PRO A 27 28.42 13.67 -15.93
CA PRO A 27 27.71 12.63 -15.20
C PRO A 27 28.13 11.25 -15.70
N ALA A 28 28.83 10.51 -14.84
CA ALA A 28 28.77 9.05 -14.87
C ALA A 28 27.30 8.62 -14.60
N PRO A 29 26.82 7.49 -15.14
CA PRO A 29 25.48 7.02 -14.82
C PRO A 29 25.42 6.64 -13.34
N THR A 30 24.95 7.57 -12.50
CA THR A 30 24.56 7.26 -11.14
C THR A 30 23.26 6.48 -11.23
N THR A 31 23.31 5.18 -10.91
CA THR A 31 22.13 4.38 -10.63
C THR A 31 21.40 5.05 -9.46
N ALA A 32 20.36 5.82 -9.75
CA ALA A 32 19.51 6.40 -8.73
C ALA A 32 18.93 5.25 -7.89
N PRO A 33 18.78 5.41 -6.56
CA PRO A 33 18.19 4.37 -5.72
C PRO A 33 16.75 4.10 -6.18
N THR A 34 16.45 2.84 -6.48
CA THR A 34 15.08 2.40 -6.74
C THR A 34 14.26 2.56 -5.47
N VAL A 35 13.18 3.34 -5.53
CA VAL A 35 12.24 3.50 -4.41
C VAL A 35 11.39 2.24 -4.29
N VAL A 36 11.53 1.50 -3.19
CA VAL A 36 10.68 0.34 -2.87
C VAL A 36 9.31 0.81 -2.38
N GLY A 37 8.23 0.18 -2.83
CA GLY A 37 6.85 0.50 -2.41
C GLY A 37 6.31 1.80 -3.01
N GLY A 38 6.93 2.30 -4.08
CA GLY A 38 6.44 3.42 -4.90
C GLY A 38 5.40 3.01 -5.95
N ASP A 39 5.14 1.72 -6.10
CA ASP A 39 4.33 1.06 -7.13
C ASP A 39 2.86 0.86 -6.70
N ARG A 40 2.26 1.92 -6.15
CA ARG A 40 0.83 1.89 -5.80
C ARG A 40 -0.03 1.89 -7.06
N ASP A 41 -1.04 1.03 -7.10
CA ASP A 41 -2.09 1.05 -8.13
C ASP A 41 -3.18 2.11 -7.85
N ALA A 42 -4.24 2.12 -8.66
CA ALA A 42 -5.36 3.07 -8.53
C ALA A 42 -6.15 2.92 -7.21
N HIS A 43 -6.06 1.76 -6.56
CA HIS A 43 -6.66 1.48 -5.25
C HIS A 43 -5.68 1.71 -4.09
N GLY A 44 -4.42 2.06 -4.40
CA GLY A 44 -3.36 2.24 -3.42
C GLY A 44 -2.67 0.94 -3.00
N CYS A 45 -2.95 -0.18 -3.67
CA CYS A 45 -2.32 -1.46 -3.37
C CYS A 45 -0.87 -1.46 -3.87
N ILE A 46 0.04 -1.98 -3.06
CA ILE A 46 1.47 -2.08 -3.38
C ILE A 46 1.75 -3.47 -3.92
N GLY A 47 1.83 -3.60 -5.24
CA GLY A 47 2.05 -4.89 -5.91
C GLY A 47 3.35 -5.57 -5.50
N SER A 48 4.43 -4.81 -5.32
CA SER A 48 5.73 -5.31 -4.88
C SER A 48 5.73 -5.87 -3.47
N ALA A 49 4.74 -5.49 -2.64
CA ALA A 49 4.53 -6.03 -1.31
C ALA A 49 3.52 -7.19 -1.31
N GLY A 50 2.99 -7.56 -2.49
CA GLY A 50 2.07 -8.68 -2.68
C GLY A 50 0.62 -8.35 -2.41
N TYR A 51 0.24 -7.07 -2.42
CA TYR A 51 -1.13 -6.63 -2.24
C TYR A 51 -1.85 -6.49 -3.58
N THR A 52 -3.08 -7.02 -3.66
CA THR A 52 -3.97 -6.90 -4.80
C THR A 52 -5.34 -6.39 -4.34
N TRP A 53 -5.96 -5.52 -5.13
CA TRP A 53 -7.31 -5.04 -4.83
C TRP A 53 -8.34 -6.16 -4.85
N CYS A 54 -9.18 -6.20 -3.83
CA CYS A 54 -10.27 -7.15 -3.71
C CYS A 54 -11.62 -6.42 -3.62
N ALA A 55 -12.46 -6.57 -4.66
CA ALA A 55 -13.71 -5.82 -4.75
C ALA A 55 -14.73 -6.20 -3.66
N ARG A 56 -14.78 -7.49 -3.30
CA ARG A 56 -15.63 -8.03 -2.24
C ARG A 56 -15.42 -7.34 -0.88
N SER A 57 -14.17 -7.24 -0.43
CA SER A 57 -13.81 -6.64 0.86
C SER A 57 -13.53 -5.14 0.78
N ALA A 58 -13.38 -4.61 -0.43
CA ALA A 58 -12.96 -3.24 -0.71
C ALA A 58 -11.62 -2.88 -0.03
N THR A 59 -10.69 -3.85 -0.02
CA THR A 59 -9.37 -3.73 0.61
C THR A 59 -8.29 -4.33 -0.29
N CYS A 60 -7.04 -3.94 -0.03
CA CYS A 60 -5.88 -4.58 -0.61
C CYS A 60 -5.53 -5.85 0.20
N GLU A 61 -5.66 -7.01 -0.42
CA GLU A 61 -5.46 -8.31 0.21
C GLU A 61 -4.18 -8.98 -0.29
N ARG A 62 -3.53 -9.77 0.57
CA ARG A 62 -2.46 -10.69 0.16
C ARG A 62 -3.11 -12.05 -0.15
N PRO A 63 -3.00 -12.58 -1.38
CA PRO A 63 -3.72 -13.79 -1.79
C PRO A 63 -3.57 -14.99 -0.84
N TRP A 64 -2.36 -15.22 -0.29
CA TRP A 64 -2.11 -16.34 0.62
C TRP A 64 -2.72 -16.15 2.02
N GLU A 65 -2.73 -14.92 2.55
CA GLU A 65 -3.39 -14.64 3.84
C GLU A 65 -4.90 -14.71 3.72
N LEU A 66 -5.44 -14.21 2.61
CA LEU A 66 -6.85 -14.32 2.28
C LEU A 66 -7.25 -15.80 2.13
N ALA A 67 -6.45 -16.60 1.42
CA ALA A 67 -6.69 -18.03 1.26
C ALA A 67 -6.75 -18.76 2.61
N GLU A 68 -5.78 -18.52 3.49
CA GLU A 68 -5.75 -19.09 4.84
C GLU A 68 -6.94 -18.64 5.69
N ARG A 69 -7.29 -17.35 5.65
CA ARG A 69 -8.38 -16.77 6.45
C ARG A 69 -9.77 -17.26 6.03
N GLU A 70 -10.01 -17.37 4.74
CA GLU A 70 -11.33 -17.71 4.19
C GLU A 70 -11.49 -19.21 3.88
N GLY A 71 -10.42 -20.00 4.04
CA GLY A 71 -10.44 -21.43 3.75
C GLY A 71 -10.65 -21.74 2.26
N ILE A 72 -10.10 -20.90 1.39
CA ILE A 72 -10.11 -21.11 -0.07
C ILE A 72 -8.73 -21.60 -0.54
N GLU A 73 -8.68 -22.17 -1.74
CA GLU A 73 -7.41 -22.64 -2.32
C GLU A 73 -6.44 -21.46 -2.52
N ASN A 74 -5.16 -21.65 -2.19
CA ASN A 74 -4.11 -20.64 -2.43
C ASN A 74 -3.66 -20.63 -3.90
N THR A 75 -4.61 -20.36 -4.80
CA THR A 75 -4.38 -20.21 -6.24
C THR A 75 -4.96 -18.87 -6.70
N ALA A 76 -4.33 -18.27 -7.71
CA ALA A 76 -4.83 -17.05 -8.34
C ALA A 76 -6.32 -17.13 -8.73
N PRO A 77 -6.81 -18.17 -9.43
CA PRO A 77 -8.22 -18.25 -9.81
C PRO A 77 -9.17 -18.35 -8.60
N ALA A 78 -8.82 -19.10 -7.56
CA ALA A 78 -9.68 -19.21 -6.37
C ALA A 78 -9.79 -17.87 -5.62
N VAL A 79 -8.67 -17.18 -5.45
CA VAL A 79 -8.63 -15.85 -4.82
C VAL A 79 -9.35 -14.80 -5.66
N GLU A 80 -9.16 -14.80 -6.98
CA GLU A 80 -9.85 -13.88 -7.91
C GLU A 80 -11.36 -14.11 -7.88
N ALA A 81 -11.81 -15.36 -7.90
CA ALA A 81 -13.22 -15.71 -7.79
C ALA A 81 -13.83 -15.23 -6.46
N TRP A 82 -13.11 -15.37 -5.34
CA TRP A 82 -13.55 -14.83 -4.06
C TRP A 82 -13.67 -13.31 -4.10
N CYS A 83 -12.67 -12.62 -4.66
CA CYS A 83 -12.67 -11.16 -4.75
C CYS A 83 -13.73 -10.58 -5.70
N ALA A 84 -14.11 -11.32 -6.73
CA ALA A 84 -15.17 -10.93 -7.68
C ALA A 84 -16.58 -11.23 -7.17
N ALA A 85 -16.73 -12.11 -6.17
CA ALA A 85 -18.03 -12.51 -5.67
C ALA A 85 -18.68 -11.42 -4.79
N PRO A 86 -20.02 -11.25 -4.85
CA PRO A 86 -20.75 -10.35 -3.97
C PRO A 86 -20.44 -10.57 -2.49
N ALA A 87 -20.57 -9.52 -1.66
CA ALA A 87 -20.27 -9.59 -0.23
C ALA A 87 -21.13 -10.60 0.55
N ASP A 88 -22.29 -10.98 0.02
CA ASP A 88 -23.23 -11.93 0.60
C ASP A 88 -23.12 -13.35 0.04
N ALA A 89 -22.21 -13.61 -0.90
CA ALA A 89 -22.09 -14.95 -1.49
C ALA A 89 -21.48 -15.95 -0.47
N PRO A 90 -22.06 -17.16 -0.35
CA PRO A 90 -21.59 -18.17 0.60
C PRO A 90 -20.16 -18.61 0.28
N GLN A 91 -19.39 -18.91 1.33
CA GLN A 91 -18.03 -19.43 1.22
C GLN A 91 -18.11 -20.89 0.73
N VAL A 92 -17.71 -21.14 -0.52
CA VAL A 92 -17.61 -22.51 -1.03
C VAL A 92 -16.21 -23.02 -0.71
N ILE A 93 -16.12 -23.81 0.34
CA ILE A 93 -14.91 -24.52 0.73
C ILE A 93 -14.73 -25.67 -0.27
N THR A 94 -14.10 -25.42 -1.43
CA THR A 94 -13.71 -26.52 -2.31
C THR A 94 -12.50 -27.20 -1.67
N PRO A 95 -12.58 -28.50 -1.31
CA PRO A 95 -11.40 -29.24 -0.86
C PRO A 95 -10.36 -29.25 -1.99
N PRO A 96 -9.05 -29.28 -1.64
CA PRO A 96 -8.00 -29.37 -2.63
C PRO A 96 -8.26 -30.60 -3.53
N ALA A 97 -8.18 -30.40 -4.84
CA ALA A 97 -8.24 -31.50 -5.79
C ALA A 97 -6.93 -32.31 -5.66
N ASP A 98 -7.01 -33.44 -4.98
CA ASP A 98 -6.05 -34.55 -5.09
C ASP A 98 -6.46 -35.50 -6.23
#